data_AF-A0A2T0X4B6-F1
#
_entry.id   AF-A0A2T0X4B6-F1
#
_cell.length_a   1.000
_cell.length_b   1.000
_cell.length_c   1.000
_cell.angle_alpha   90.00
_cell.angle_beta   90.00
_cell.angle_gamma   90.00
#
_symmetry.space_group_name_H-M   'P 1'
#
loop_
_entity.id
_entity.type
_entity.pdbx_description
1 polymer ?
#
loop_
_entity_poly.entity_id
_entity_poly.type
_entity_poly.pdbx_seq_one_letter_code
_entity_poly.pdbx_strand_id
1 'polypeptide(L)'
;MATDKKSALKTLHTRMHDSIDGYEAAKDRTDSAFIKGMIDEMLADRRSDMMEVHGFLTAMGEDVAHKGSALGSAHQSFLKLKDMVTGAGDEAVLEEIVRGEEHLLESYDDALEATGAGDPEYAKLNEQYQKLKGKVERFRQRAKAA
;
A
#
# COMPACT_ATOMS: atom_id res chain seq x y z
N MET A 1 22.65 9.24 4.05
CA MET A 1 23.10 8.44 2.89
C MET A 1 21.87 8.21 2.05
N ALA A 2 21.93 8.42 0.73
CA ALA A 2 20.80 8.11 -0.15
C ALA A 2 20.44 6.62 0.00
N THR A 3 19.16 6.31 0.16
CA THR A 3 18.68 4.93 0.24
C THR A 3 19.02 4.23 -1.07
N ASP A 4 19.66 3.06 -1.00
CA ASP A 4 19.93 2.24 -2.18
C ASP A 4 18.61 1.79 -2.85
N LYS A 5 18.57 1.81 -4.19
CA LYS A 5 17.39 1.47 -4.99
C LYS A 5 16.76 0.14 -4.59
N LYS A 6 17.57 -0.91 -4.39
CA LYS A 6 17.05 -2.23 -4.02
C LYS A 6 16.44 -2.21 -2.63
N SER A 7 17.09 -1.51 -1.69
CA SER A 7 16.57 -1.35 -0.33
C SER A 7 15.23 -0.60 -0.31
N ALA A 8 15.10 0.46 -1.11
CA ALA A 8 13.86 1.22 -1.22
C ALA A 8 12.73 0.37 -1.81
N LEU A 9 13.01 -0.36 -2.91
CA LEU A 9 12.03 -1.26 -3.53
C LEU A 9 11.61 -2.42 -2.62
N LYS A 10 12.53 -3.00 -1.84
CA LYS A 10 12.20 -4.04 -0.85
C LYS A 10 11.30 -3.51 0.26
N THR A 11 11.55 -2.27 0.70
CA THR A 11 10.72 -1.59 1.69
C THR A 11 9.32 -1.36 1.14
N LEU A 12 9.21 -0.82 -0.08
CA LEU A 12 7.94 -0.63 -0.78
C LEU A 12 7.18 -1.96 -0.94
N HIS A 13 7.84 -3.01 -1.44
CA HIS A 13 7.25 -4.34 -1.59
C HIS A 13 6.74 -4.91 -0.25
N THR A 14 7.50 -4.75 0.83
CA THR A 14 7.10 -5.22 2.17
C THR A 14 5.87 -4.48 2.65
N ARG A 15 5.83 -3.15 2.51
CA ARG A 15 4.65 -2.34 2.87
C ARG A 15 3.43 -2.70 2.05
N MET A 16 3.62 -3.05 0.77
CA MET A 16 2.53 -3.51 -0.07
C MET A 16 1.94 -4.84 0.42
N HIS A 17 2.79 -5.77 0.83
CA HIS A 17 2.35 -7.04 1.43
C HIS A 17 1.59 -6.80 2.74
N ASP A 18 2.12 -5.99 3.65
CA ASP A 18 1.45 -5.64 4.92
C ASP A 18 0.06 -5.01 4.67
N SER A 19 -0.03 -4.19 3.62
CA SER A 19 -1.29 -3.56 3.20
C SER A 19 -2.31 -4.58 2.70
N ILE A 20 -1.89 -5.59 1.93
CA ILE A 20 -2.77 -6.70 1.48
C ILE A 20 -3.32 -7.44 2.69
N ASP A 21 -2.45 -7.86 3.62
CA ASP A 21 -2.86 -8.62 4.80
C ASP A 21 -3.85 -7.82 5.67
N GLY A 22 -3.58 -6.52 5.87
CA GLY A 22 -4.47 -5.62 6.59
C GLY A 22 -5.84 -5.47 5.95
N TYR A 23 -5.86 -5.30 4.62
CA TYR A 23 -7.10 -5.16 3.86
C TYR A 23 -7.93 -6.44 3.82
N GLU A 24 -7.31 -7.60 3.62
CA GLU A 24 -8.00 -8.90 3.68
C GLU A 24 -8.66 -9.09 5.04
N ALA A 25 -7.91 -8.86 6.12
CA ALA A 25 -8.42 -9.01 7.47
C ALA A 25 -9.53 -7.99 7.80
N ALA A 26 -9.45 -6.76 7.28
CA ALA A 26 -10.48 -5.75 7.46
C ALA A 26 -11.77 -6.09 6.66
N LYS A 27 -11.62 -6.64 5.45
CA LYS A 27 -12.75 -7.05 4.59
C LYS A 27 -13.60 -8.12 5.26
N ASP A 28 -12.96 -9.09 5.90
CA ASP A 28 -13.65 -10.20 6.58
C ASP A 28 -14.44 -9.75 7.81
N ARG A 29 -14.12 -8.56 8.33
CA ARG A 29 -14.66 -8.03 9.60
C ARG A 29 -15.69 -6.92 9.43
N THR A 30 -15.68 -6.23 8.30
CA THR A 30 -16.62 -5.14 8.06
C THR A 30 -17.99 -5.66 7.63
N ASP A 31 -19.07 -4.95 8.00
CA ASP A 31 -20.42 -5.18 7.47
C ASP A 31 -20.83 -4.11 6.43
N SER A 32 -20.06 -3.04 6.30
CA SER A 32 -20.35 -1.96 5.36
C SER A 32 -20.02 -2.40 3.93
N ALA A 33 -21.05 -2.54 3.09
CA ALA A 33 -20.89 -2.90 1.67
C ALA A 33 -20.05 -1.86 0.92
N PHE A 34 -20.14 -0.59 1.32
CA PHE A 34 -19.32 0.49 0.76
C PHE A 34 -17.84 0.28 1.07
N ILE A 35 -17.50 0.03 2.34
CA ILE A 35 -16.12 -0.25 2.75
C ILE A 35 -15.58 -1.53 2.10
N LYS A 36 -16.39 -2.59 1.98
CA LYS A 36 -15.99 -3.82 1.25
C LYS A 36 -15.59 -3.53 -0.19
N GLY A 37 -16.43 -2.79 -0.92
CA GLY A 37 -16.16 -2.45 -2.32
C GLY A 37 -14.88 -1.64 -2.49
N MET A 38 -14.62 -0.70 -1.58
CA MET A 38 -13.37 0.06 -1.55
C MET A 38 -12.15 -0.81 -1.25
N ILE A 39 -12.24 -1.67 -0.23
CA ILE A 39 -11.14 -2.58 0.12
C ILE A 39 -10.83 -3.51 -1.07
N ASP A 40 -11.84 -3.99 -1.78
CA ASP A 40 -11.66 -4.82 -2.98
C ASP A 40 -10.92 -4.09 -4.10
N GLU A 41 -11.26 -2.82 -4.34
CA GLU A 41 -10.55 -1.97 -5.32
C GLU A 41 -9.08 -1.77 -4.92
N MET A 42 -8.81 -1.59 -3.63
CA MET A 42 -7.45 -1.43 -3.10
C MET A 42 -6.64 -2.73 -3.18
N LEU A 43 -7.24 -3.88 -2.84
CA LEU A 43 -6.58 -5.19 -2.92
C LEU A 43 -6.21 -5.55 -4.36
N ALA A 44 -7.09 -5.29 -5.32
CA ALA A 44 -6.83 -5.57 -6.73
C ALA A 44 -5.62 -4.78 -7.24
N ASP A 45 -5.61 -3.47 -7.02
CA ASP A 45 -4.49 -2.62 -7.41
C ASP A 45 -3.20 -3.02 -6.69
N ARG A 46 -3.27 -3.22 -5.37
CA ARG A 46 -2.12 -3.53 -4.54
C ARG A 46 -1.41 -4.81 -4.99
N ARG A 47 -2.17 -5.87 -5.29
CA ARG A 47 -1.61 -7.15 -5.76
C ARG A 47 -0.93 -6.99 -7.12
N SER A 48 -1.54 -6.25 -8.05
CA SER A 48 -0.96 -5.98 -9.36
C SER A 48 0.35 -5.19 -9.23
N ASP A 49 0.31 -4.08 -8.49
CA ASP A 49 1.45 -3.19 -8.32
C ASP A 49 2.61 -3.90 -7.59
N MET A 50 2.31 -4.70 -6.56
CA MET A 50 3.29 -5.50 -5.84
C MET A 50 3.97 -6.55 -6.73
N MET A 51 3.22 -7.22 -7.62
CA MET A 51 3.81 -8.17 -8.57
C MET A 51 4.81 -7.51 -9.52
N GLU A 52 4.55 -6.28 -9.95
CA GLU A 52 5.49 -5.54 -10.81
C GLU A 52 6.75 -5.14 -10.04
N VAL A 53 6.62 -4.59 -8.82
CA VAL A 53 7.76 -4.26 -7.95
C VAL A 53 8.59 -5.51 -7.63
N HIS A 54 7.92 -6.64 -7.39
CA HIS A 54 8.57 -7.93 -7.21
C HIS A 54 9.38 -8.36 -8.44
N GLY A 55 8.83 -8.14 -9.64
CA GLY A 55 9.52 -8.39 -10.90
C GLY A 55 10.80 -7.55 -11.05
N PHE A 56 10.76 -6.27 -10.65
CA PHE A 56 11.94 -5.39 -10.64
C PHE A 56 13.03 -5.93 -9.71
N LEU A 57 12.65 -6.31 -8.48
CA LEU A 57 13.59 -6.87 -7.50
C LEU A 57 14.23 -8.18 -8.00
N THR A 58 13.42 -9.07 -8.58
CA THR A 58 13.90 -10.34 -9.15
C THR A 58 14.88 -10.10 -10.31
N ALA A 59 14.59 -9.14 -11.18
CA ALA A 59 15.49 -8.76 -12.28
C ALA A 59 16.83 -8.18 -11.78
N MET A 60 16.84 -7.60 -10.58
CA MET A 60 18.05 -7.12 -9.90
C MET A 60 18.78 -8.20 -9.08
N GLY A 61 18.33 -9.46 -9.15
CA GLY A 61 18.90 -10.59 -8.44
C GLY A 61 18.55 -10.66 -6.95
N GLU A 62 17.54 -9.91 -6.50
CA GLU A 62 17.05 -10.00 -5.12
C GLU A 62 16.09 -11.18 -4.97
N ASP A 63 16.27 -11.98 -3.93
CA ASP A 63 15.31 -12.99 -3.51
C ASP A 63 14.34 -12.35 -2.50
N VAL A 64 13.17 -11.96 -2.99
CA VAL A 64 12.05 -11.50 -2.16
C VAL A 64 11.08 -12.66 -2.00
N ALA A 65 10.95 -13.19 -0.79
CA ALA A 65 10.05 -14.30 -0.53
C ALA A 65 8.59 -13.96 -0.93
N HIS A 66 7.95 -14.83 -1.73
CA HIS A 66 6.52 -14.76 -2.07
C HIS A 66 5.59 -14.87 -0.86
N LYS A 67 6.10 -15.38 0.26
CA LYS A 67 5.40 -15.41 1.55
C LYS A 67 6.36 -14.92 2.63
N GLY A 68 6.08 -13.73 3.15
CA GLY A 68 6.60 -13.29 4.45
C GLY A 68 8.12 -13.21 4.57
N SER A 69 8.77 -12.34 3.80
CA SER A 69 10.03 -11.73 4.27
C SER A 69 9.72 -10.59 5.27
N ALA A 70 8.89 -10.86 6.27
CA ALA A 70 8.46 -9.93 7.32
C ALA A 70 7.52 -10.60 8.34
N LEU A 71 7.93 -11.72 8.97
CA LEU A 71 7.16 -12.33 10.06
C LEU A 71 6.92 -11.39 11.29
N GLY A 72 7.33 -10.12 11.24
CA GLY A 72 7.28 -9.20 12.38
C GLY A 72 6.93 -7.74 12.10
N SER A 73 6.64 -7.32 10.85
CA SER A 73 6.38 -5.89 10.57
C SER A 73 4.97 -5.58 10.10
N ALA A 74 3.96 -6.27 10.64
CA ALA A 74 2.59 -5.76 10.57
C ALA A 74 2.59 -4.31 11.09
N HIS A 75 2.47 -3.35 10.18
CA HIS A 75 2.49 -1.94 10.55
C HIS A 75 1.26 -1.63 11.41
N GLN A 76 1.46 -0.80 12.44
CA GLN A 76 0.37 -0.47 13.37
C GLN A 76 -0.87 0.08 12.65
N SER A 77 -0.72 0.79 11.53
CA SER A 77 -1.84 1.33 10.77
C SER A 77 -2.77 0.22 10.22
N PHE A 78 -2.22 -0.87 9.70
CA PHE A 78 -3.04 -1.97 9.18
C PHE A 78 -3.66 -2.84 10.28
N LEU A 79 -2.99 -2.95 11.44
CA LEU A 79 -3.60 -3.55 12.63
C LEU A 79 -4.78 -2.70 13.15
N LYS A 80 -4.62 -1.38 13.20
CA LYS A 80 -5.68 -0.44 13.58
C LYS A 80 -6.86 -0.50 12.62
N LEU A 81 -6.62 -0.51 11.31
CA LEU A 81 -7.69 -0.64 10.31
C LEU A 81 -8.54 -1.89 10.56
N LYS A 82 -7.89 -3.04 10.74
CA LYS A 82 -8.54 -4.32 11.00
C LYS A 82 -9.41 -4.31 12.27
N ASP A 83 -9.01 -3.57 13.30
CA ASP A 83 -9.75 -3.51 14.57
C ASP A 83 -10.83 -2.42 14.56
N MET A 84 -10.61 -1.31 13.84
CA MET A 84 -11.59 -0.21 13.73
C MET A 84 -12.80 -0.58 12.88
N VAL A 85 -12.60 -1.42 11.86
CA VAL A 85 -13.64 -1.72 10.88
C VAL A 85 -14.86 -2.42 11.48
N THR A 86 -14.73 -2.99 12.68
CA THR A 86 -15.85 -3.47 13.51
C THR A 86 -16.34 -2.35 14.44
N GLY A 87 -17.45 -1.73 14.09
CA GLY A 87 -18.17 -0.80 14.98
C GLY A 87 -17.78 0.68 14.89
N ALA A 88 -16.74 1.04 14.13
CA ALA A 88 -16.53 2.44 13.74
C ALA A 88 -17.43 2.83 12.55
N GLY A 89 -17.75 4.11 12.42
CA GLY A 89 -18.43 4.64 11.24
C GLY A 89 -17.52 4.67 10.01
N ASP A 90 -18.13 4.69 8.82
CA ASP A 90 -17.41 4.70 7.53
C ASP A 90 -16.38 5.85 7.46
N GLU A 91 -16.68 7.04 8.00
CA GLU A 91 -15.75 8.17 8.08
C GLU A 91 -14.42 7.78 8.78
N ALA A 92 -14.51 7.24 9.99
CA ALA A 92 -13.33 6.90 10.78
C ALA A 92 -12.51 5.78 10.13
N VAL A 93 -13.18 4.84 9.45
CA VAL A 93 -12.51 3.78 8.67
C VAL A 93 -11.75 4.41 7.48
N LEU A 94 -12.38 5.32 6.75
CA LEU A 94 -11.75 6.03 5.63
C LEU A 94 -10.54 6.84 6.08
N GLU A 95 -10.61 7.50 7.24
CA GLU A 95 -9.47 8.23 7.79
C GLU A 95 -8.29 7.31 8.12
N GLU A 96 -8.53 6.14 8.71
CA GLU A 96 -7.46 5.17 8.99
C GLU A 96 -6.87 4.59 7.70
N ILE A 97 -7.69 4.34 6.68
CA ILE A 97 -7.23 3.96 5.34
C ILE A 97 -6.31 5.06 4.79
N VAL A 98 -6.73 6.32 4.80
CA VAL A 98 -5.93 7.45 4.31
C VAL A 98 -4.59 7.54 5.04
N ARG A 99 -4.57 7.43 6.37
CA ARG A 99 -3.33 7.40 7.16
C ARG A 99 -2.41 6.25 6.76
N GLY A 100 -2.95 5.05 6.58
CA GLY A 100 -2.18 3.89 6.15
C GLY A 100 -1.56 4.07 4.76
N GLU A 101 -2.32 4.65 3.84
CA GLU A 101 -1.89 4.87 2.46
C GLU A 101 -0.90 6.02 2.30
N GLU A 102 -0.94 7.04 3.16
CA GLU A 102 0.08 8.10 3.21
C GLU A 102 1.47 7.52 3.47
N HIS A 103 1.60 6.56 4.39
CA HIS A 103 2.87 5.87 4.63
C HIS A 103 3.38 5.03 3.45
N LEU A 104 2.46 4.53 2.63
CA LEU A 104 2.86 3.83 1.42
C LEU A 104 3.29 4.81 0.32
N LEU A 105 2.62 5.97 0.21
CA LEU A 105 3.06 7.06 -0.66
C LEU A 105 4.47 7.53 -0.30
N GLU A 106 4.80 7.65 1.00
CA GLU A 106 6.17 7.93 1.46
C GLU A 106 7.17 6.88 0.96
N SER A 107 6.80 5.59 1.03
CA SER A 107 7.66 4.49 0.54
C SER A 107 7.83 4.52 -0.99
N TYR A 108 6.83 5.00 -1.72
CA TYR A 108 6.95 5.24 -3.16
C TYR A 108 7.86 6.44 -3.46
N ASP A 109 7.75 7.52 -2.71
CA ASP A 109 8.60 8.71 -2.88
C ASP A 109 10.08 8.31 -2.68
N ASP A 110 10.40 7.54 -1.62
CA ASP A 110 11.74 6.97 -1.39
C ASP A 110 12.19 6.09 -2.57
N ALA A 111 11.32 5.22 -3.08
CA ALA A 111 11.63 4.34 -4.21
C ALA A 111 11.84 5.11 -5.52
N LEU A 112 11.08 6.17 -5.76
CA LEU A 112 11.20 7.04 -6.93
C LEU A 112 12.49 7.86 -6.88
N GLU A 113 12.83 8.41 -5.71
CA GLU A 113 14.09 9.14 -5.50
C GLU A 113 15.30 8.23 -5.74
N ALA A 114 15.28 7.03 -5.14
CA ALA A 114 16.37 6.06 -5.28
C ALA A 114 16.48 5.43 -6.68
N THR A 115 15.35 5.31 -7.38
CA THR A 115 15.32 4.80 -8.77
C THR A 115 15.78 5.86 -9.76
N GLY A 116 15.34 7.12 -9.62
CA GLY A 116 15.72 8.21 -10.54
C GLY A 116 15.05 8.12 -11.92
N ALA A 117 14.76 9.28 -12.53
CA ALA A 117 13.96 9.36 -13.76
C ALA A 117 14.60 8.72 -15.02
N GLY A 118 15.90 8.40 -14.97
CA GLY A 118 16.62 7.73 -16.07
C GLY A 118 16.48 6.20 -16.07
N ASP A 119 15.96 5.63 -14.98
CA ASP A 119 15.88 4.18 -14.81
C ASP A 119 14.61 3.59 -15.44
N PRO A 120 14.68 2.36 -16.00
CA PRO A 120 13.53 1.72 -16.67
C PRO A 120 12.29 1.56 -15.78
N GLU A 121 12.48 1.36 -14.47
CA GLU A 121 11.40 1.11 -13.52
C GLU A 121 10.67 2.39 -13.10
N TYR A 122 11.29 3.56 -13.26
CA TYR A 122 10.78 4.83 -12.73
C TYR A 122 9.38 5.15 -13.25
N ALA A 123 9.17 5.00 -14.56
CA ALA A 123 7.90 5.32 -15.19
C ALA A 123 6.75 4.52 -14.57
N LYS A 124 6.99 3.24 -14.27
CA LYS A 124 5.96 2.38 -13.70
C LYS A 124 5.71 2.68 -12.23
N LEU A 125 6.76 2.89 -11.43
CA LEU A 125 6.62 3.33 -10.04
C LEU A 125 5.84 4.64 -9.94
N ASN A 126 6.11 5.60 -10.84
CA ASN A 126 5.42 6.89 -10.84
C ASN A 126 3.95 6.73 -11.25
N GLU A 127 3.64 5.89 -12.24
CA GLU A 127 2.24 5.57 -12.59
C GLU A 127 1.47 5.02 -11.39
N GLN A 128 2.04 4.04 -10.68
CA GLN A 128 1.44 3.45 -9.48
C GLN A 128 1.27 4.50 -8.36
N TYR A 129 2.28 5.33 -8.12
CA TYR A 129 2.23 6.42 -7.14
C TYR A 129 1.09 7.40 -7.45
N GLN A 130 0.97 7.88 -8.69
CA GLN A 130 -0.08 8.83 -9.08
C GLN A 130 -1.48 8.21 -8.96
N LYS A 131 -1.61 6.93 -9.33
CA LYS A 131 -2.85 6.16 -9.16
C LYS A 131 -3.26 6.10 -7.69
N LEU A 132 -2.33 5.73 -6.80
CA LEU A 132 -2.59 5.66 -5.37
C LEU A 132 -2.92 7.03 -4.78
N LYS A 133 -2.13 8.06 -5.10
CA LYS A 133 -2.34 9.44 -4.65
C LYS A 133 -3.74 9.94 -5.02
N GLY A 134 -4.17 9.68 -6.25
CA GLY A 134 -5.52 10.01 -6.70
C GLY A 134 -6.62 9.28 -5.90
N LYS A 135 -6.39 8.04 -5.45
CA LYS A 135 -7.33 7.31 -4.58
C LYS A 135 -7.37 7.90 -3.17
N VAL A 136 -6.20 8.18 -2.58
CA VAL A 136 -6.09 8.77 -1.25
C VAL A 136 -6.83 10.11 -1.18
N GLU A 137 -6.68 10.97 -2.18
CA GLU A 137 -7.43 12.24 -2.22
C GLU A 137 -8.95 12.03 -2.32
N ARG A 138 -9.40 11.05 -3.12
CA ARG A 138 -10.84 10.72 -3.19
C ARG A 138 -11.37 10.22 -1.85
N PHE A 139 -10.63 9.35 -1.17
CA PHE A 139 -11.03 8.83 0.14
C PHE A 139 -11.05 9.93 1.20
N ARG A 140 -10.06 10.83 1.19
CA ARG A 140 -10.03 11.99 2.08
C ARG A 140 -11.21 12.93 1.86
N GLN A 141 -11.60 13.18 0.61
CA GLN A 141 -12.79 13.97 0.29
C GLN A 141 -14.07 13.27 0.75
N ARG A 142 -14.14 11.95 0.58
CA ARG A 142 -15.30 11.16 1.00
C ARG A 142 -15.46 11.11 2.51
N ALA A 143 -14.37 10.97 3.27
CA ALA A 143 -14.38 11.00 4.73
C ALA A 143 -14.98 12.31 5.25
N LYS A 144 -14.51 13.45 4.74
CA LYS A 144 -15.02 14.79 5.11
C LYS A 144 -16.50 15.05 4.78
N ALA A 145 -17.10 14.20 3.96
CA ALA A 145 -18.47 14.34 3.47
C ALA A 145 -19.42 13.24 4.01
N ALA A 146 -18.90 12.34 4.84
CA ALA A 146 -19.66 11.30 5.53
C ALA A 146 -20.19 11.82 6.87
#